data_AF-A0A0B3AR46-F1
#
_entry.id   AF-A0A0B3AR46-F1
#
_cell.length_a   1.000
_cell.length_b   1.000
_cell.length_c   1.000
_cell.angle_alpha   90.00
_cell.angle_beta   90.00
_cell.angle_gamma   90.00
#
_symmetry.space_group_name_H-M   'P 1'
#
loop_
_entity.id
_entity.type
_entity.pdbx_description
1 polymer ?
#
loop_
_entity_poly.entity_id
_entity_poly.type
_entity_poly.pdbx_seq_one_letter_code
_entity_poly.pdbx_strand_id
1 'polypeptide(L)'
;MKQQKITFYNKRKKFSLKVFKVSWISESVGLMFSGRENAKVLLFNYSKSASLGIHSVFVFFPFIAVWLDKNNSVIDITFVKPFSLHVNIKKNWSRLIEIPINKKNKYLVKFLLDKPEFNKAYSTGIRKV
;
A
#
# COMPACT_ATOMS: atom_id res chain seq x y z
N MET A 1 10.69 13.20 -1.52
CA MET A 1 9.89 12.23 -2.30
C MET A 1 9.60 12.80 -3.68
N LYS A 2 9.71 11.99 -4.74
CA LYS A 2 9.41 12.43 -6.12
C LYS A 2 8.12 11.79 -6.60
N GLN A 3 7.20 12.59 -7.14
CA GLN A 3 5.99 12.04 -7.76
C GLN A 3 6.34 11.40 -9.10
N GLN A 4 5.78 10.23 -9.36
CA GLN A 4 5.89 9.55 -10.65
C GLN A 4 4.64 8.73 -10.94
N LYS A 5 4.51 8.27 -12.17
CA LYS A 5 3.45 7.33 -12.57
C LYS A 5 4.03 5.93 -12.55
N ILE A 6 3.37 5.00 -11.87
CA ILE A 6 3.69 3.57 -11.94
C ILE A 6 2.55 2.84 -12.63
N THR A 7 2.92 1.84 -13.42
CA THR A 7 1.98 0.90 -14.02
C THR A 7 2.29 -0.49 -13.51
N PHE A 8 1.28 -1.19 -13.03
CA PHE A 8 1.41 -2.55 -12.52
C PHE A 8 0.27 -3.44 -13.01
N TYR A 9 0.47 -4.74 -12.91
CA TYR A 9 -0.41 -5.76 -13.46
C TYR A 9 -0.94 -6.66 -12.34
N ASN A 10 -2.25 -6.73 -12.20
CA ASN A 10 -2.90 -7.70 -11.31
C ASN A 10 -3.69 -8.70 -12.16
N LYS A 11 -3.23 -9.95 -12.20
CA LYS A 11 -3.76 -11.00 -13.10
C LYS A 11 -3.71 -10.51 -14.56
N ARG A 12 -4.88 -10.24 -15.17
CA ARG A 12 -5.01 -9.72 -16.56
C ARG A 12 -5.34 -8.23 -16.63
N LYS A 13 -5.39 -7.53 -15.49
CA LYS A 13 -5.78 -6.12 -15.42
C LYS A 13 -4.55 -5.23 -15.24
N LYS A 14 -4.51 -4.15 -16.02
CA LYS A 14 -3.47 -3.12 -15.96
C LYS A 14 -3.96 -1.95 -15.11
N PHE A 15 -3.18 -1.56 -14.11
CA PHE A 15 -3.43 -0.41 -13.25
C PHE A 15 -2.35 0.63 -13.47
N SER A 16 -2.74 1.91 -13.50
CA SER A 16 -1.80 3.00 -13.60
C SER A 16 -2.20 4.10 -12.63
N LEU A 17 -1.27 4.50 -11.76
CA LEU A 17 -1.53 5.51 -10.74
C LEU A 17 -0.33 6.42 -10.50
N LYS A 18 -0.62 7.59 -9.94
CA LYS A 18 0.39 8.52 -9.46
C LYS A 18 0.82 8.09 -8.05
N VAL A 19 2.12 7.92 -7.86
CA VAL A 19 2.75 7.51 -6.59
C VAL A 19 3.89 8.44 -6.25
N PHE A 20 4.20 8.52 -4.96
CA PHE A 20 5.37 9.22 -4.46
C PHE A 20 6.45 8.19 -4.16
N LYS A 21 7.54 8.25 -4.93
CA LYS A 21 8.72 7.42 -4.65
C LYS A 21 9.33 7.88 -3.34
N VAL A 22 9.42 6.93 -2.41
CA VAL A 22 10.10 7.09 -1.13
C VAL A 22 11.60 6.99 -1.38
N SER A 23 12.37 7.90 -0.80
CA SER A 23 13.84 7.84 -0.84
C SER A 23 14.32 6.84 0.23
N TRP A 24 15.48 6.21 0.04
CA TRP A 24 16.06 5.25 1.01
C TRP A 24 16.07 5.73 2.46
N ILE A 25 16.28 7.03 2.70
CA ILE A 25 16.32 7.64 4.04
C ILE A 25 14.93 7.68 4.71
N SER A 26 13.87 7.68 3.91
CA SER A 26 12.48 7.85 4.36
C SER A 26 11.67 6.55 4.31
N GLU A 27 12.30 5.42 4.00
CA GLU A 27 11.62 4.11 3.90
C GLU A 27 11.05 3.67 5.24
N SER A 28 11.73 3.97 6.34
CA SER A 28 11.27 3.62 7.70
C SER A 28 10.13 4.49 8.21
N VAL A 29 9.83 5.63 7.57
CA VAL A 29 8.74 6.52 7.99
C VAL A 29 7.43 6.16 7.29
N GLY A 30 7.49 5.91 5.97
CA GLY A 30 6.31 5.55 5.18
C GLY A 30 5.10 6.46 5.43
N LEU A 31 3.96 5.85 5.75
CA LEU A 31 2.69 6.55 6.07
C LEU A 31 2.58 7.07 7.51
N MET A 32 3.59 6.91 8.36
CA MET A 32 3.54 7.32 9.76
C MET A 32 3.26 8.82 9.88
N PHE A 33 2.54 9.19 10.94
CA PHE A 33 2.20 10.58 11.29
C PHE A 33 1.41 11.35 10.21
N SER A 34 0.98 10.67 9.15
CA SER A 34 0.15 11.27 8.10
C SER A 34 -1.33 11.28 8.52
N GLY A 35 -2.06 12.32 8.10
CA GLY A 35 -3.52 12.31 8.19
C GLY A 35 -4.13 11.48 7.05
N ARG A 36 -5.13 10.63 7.35
CA ARG A 36 -5.77 9.69 6.41
C ARG A 36 -6.11 10.30 5.03
N GLU A 37 -6.74 11.48 5.02
CA GLU A 37 -7.21 12.12 3.78
C GLU A 37 -6.10 12.84 3.00
N ASN A 38 -4.99 13.15 3.67
CA ASN A 38 -3.82 13.82 3.07
C ASN A 38 -2.68 12.85 2.76
N ALA A 39 -2.79 11.61 3.24
CA ALA A 39 -1.84 10.55 3.01
C ALA A 39 -1.69 10.27 1.50
N LYS A 40 -0.43 10.24 1.07
CA LYS A 40 -0.05 10.01 -0.33
C LYS A 40 0.07 8.52 -0.59
N VAL A 41 -0.14 8.11 -1.85
CA VAL A 41 0.22 6.74 -2.25
C VAL A 41 1.73 6.67 -2.38
N LEU A 42 2.36 5.80 -1.61
CA LEU A 42 3.81 5.67 -1.54
C LEU A 42 4.29 4.49 -2.37
N LEU A 43 5.45 4.65 -3.01
CA LEU A 43 6.16 3.57 -3.68
C LEU A 43 7.54 3.42 -3.05
N PHE A 44 7.78 2.23 -2.53
CA PHE A 44 9.07 1.76 -2.06
C PHE A 44 9.68 0.88 -3.15
N ASN A 45 10.96 1.10 -3.47
CA ASN A 45 11.62 0.41 -4.57
C ASN A 45 12.96 -0.14 -4.09
N TYR A 46 12.98 -1.43 -3.84
CA TYR A 46 14.14 -2.17 -3.38
C TYR A 46 14.91 -2.67 -4.60
N SER A 47 16.22 -2.41 -4.60
CA SER A 47 17.12 -2.78 -5.71
C SER A 47 17.33 -4.29 -5.82
N LYS A 48 17.17 -5.02 -4.72
CA LYS A 48 17.24 -6.47 -4.63
C LYS A 48 15.90 -7.03 -4.18
N SER A 49 15.66 -8.32 -4.46
CA SER A 49 14.52 -9.03 -3.91
C SER A 49 14.53 -8.89 -2.39
N ALA A 50 13.50 -8.23 -1.85
CA ALA A 50 13.29 -8.06 -0.44
C ALA A 50 12.40 -9.19 0.09
N SER A 51 12.73 -9.64 1.31
CA SER A 51 11.90 -10.52 2.15
C SER A 51 11.50 -9.82 3.46
N LEU A 52 11.64 -8.49 3.47
CA LEU A 52 11.41 -7.65 4.62
C LEU A 52 9.90 -7.48 4.86
N GLY A 53 9.50 -7.52 6.13
CA GLY A 53 8.17 -7.11 6.53
C GLY A 53 8.07 -5.58 6.60
N ILE A 54 6.84 -5.07 6.50
CA ILE A 54 6.49 -3.71 6.88
C ILE A 54 5.85 -3.69 8.26
N HIS A 55 5.81 -2.51 8.86
CA HIS A 55 5.08 -2.24 10.08
C HIS A 55 4.21 -1.00 9.88
N SER A 56 3.22 -0.85 10.75
CA SER A 56 2.29 0.30 10.75
C SER A 56 2.14 0.91 12.14
N VAL A 57 3.17 0.73 12.97
CA VAL A 57 3.33 1.45 14.24
C VAL A 57 3.40 2.94 13.89
N PHE A 58 2.51 3.76 14.46
CA PHE A 58 2.30 5.19 14.13
C PHE A 58 1.56 5.51 12.81
N VAL A 59 0.91 4.54 12.18
CA VAL A 59 -0.06 4.78 11.11
C VAL A 59 -1.47 4.70 11.70
N PHE A 60 -2.17 5.83 11.78
CA PHE A 60 -3.48 5.98 12.46
C PHE A 60 -4.70 5.59 11.58
N PHE A 61 -4.48 4.96 10.43
CA PHE A 61 -5.53 4.62 9.48
C PHE A 61 -5.18 3.35 8.69
N PRO A 62 -6.18 2.58 8.23
CA PRO A 62 -5.91 1.39 7.44
C PRO A 62 -5.42 1.76 6.03
N PHE A 63 -4.60 0.89 5.46
CA PHE A 63 -4.09 1.02 4.10
C PHE A 63 -3.95 -0.34 3.44
N ILE A 64 -3.73 -0.35 2.13
CA ILE A 64 -3.43 -1.55 1.35
C ILE A 64 -1.95 -1.56 1.04
N ALA A 65 -1.30 -2.69 1.32
CA ALA A 65 0.04 -3.00 0.83
C ALA A 65 -0.09 -3.84 -0.44
N VAL A 66 0.44 -3.34 -1.56
CA VAL A 66 0.53 -4.07 -2.82
C VAL A 66 1.99 -4.42 -3.09
N TRP A 67 2.30 -5.70 -3.00
CA TRP A 67 3.64 -6.23 -3.23
C TRP A 67 3.83 -6.57 -4.70
N LEU A 68 4.89 -6.06 -5.31
CA LEU A 68 5.17 -6.22 -6.74
C LEU A 68 6.52 -6.90 -6.98
N ASP A 69 6.57 -7.72 -8.03
CA ASP A 69 7.81 -8.27 -8.56
C ASP A 69 8.61 -7.22 -9.37
N LYS A 70 9.78 -7.63 -9.89
CA LYS A 70 10.65 -6.77 -10.71
C LYS A 70 9.99 -6.27 -12.01
N ASN A 71 9.00 -7.01 -12.51
CA ASN A 71 8.23 -6.73 -13.73
C ASN A 71 6.95 -5.92 -13.45
N ASN A 72 6.73 -5.46 -12.21
CA ASN A 72 5.49 -4.81 -11.75
C ASN A 72 4.24 -5.72 -11.80
N SER A 73 4.41 -7.03 -11.69
CA SER A 73 3.29 -7.96 -11.46
C SER A 73 2.97 -8.01 -9.97
N VAL A 74 1.69 -7.98 -9.63
CA VAL A 74 1.21 -8.14 -8.25
C VAL A 74 1.51 -9.54 -7.77
N ILE A 75 2.27 -9.62 -6.67
CA ILE A 75 2.55 -10.85 -5.94
C ILE A 75 1.47 -11.10 -4.91
N ASP A 76 1.12 -10.06 -4.16
CA ASP A 76 0.12 -10.12 -3.09
C ASP A 76 -0.47 -8.73 -2.79
N ILE A 77 -1.69 -8.72 -2.24
CA ILE A 77 -2.41 -7.53 -1.81
C ILE A 77 -2.89 -7.79 -0.38
N THR A 78 -2.40 -6.98 0.56
CA THR A 78 -2.72 -7.16 1.98
C THR A 78 -3.43 -5.92 2.52
N PHE A 79 -4.55 -6.13 3.19
CA PHE A 79 -5.16 -5.10 4.04
C PHE A 79 -4.37 -4.97 5.34
N VAL A 80 -3.83 -3.78 5.60
CA VAL A 80 -3.02 -3.48 6.79
C VAL A 80 -3.83 -2.62 7.76
N LYS A 81 -3.97 -3.12 8.99
CA LYS A 81 -4.60 -2.38 10.09
C LYS A 81 -3.62 -1.38 10.69
N PRO A 82 -4.12 -0.26 11.24
CA PRO A 82 -3.33 0.62 12.11
C PRO A 82 -2.60 -0.18 13.20
N PHE A 83 -1.40 0.27 13.58
CA PHE A 83 -0.64 -0.29 14.70
C PHE A 83 -0.27 -1.77 14.57
N SER A 84 -0.20 -2.32 13.35
CA SER A 84 0.32 -3.67 13.13
C SER A 84 1.84 -3.66 13.27
N LEU A 85 2.36 -4.51 14.17
CA LEU A 85 3.81 -4.61 14.47
C LEU A 85 4.62 -5.21 13.32
N HIS A 86 4.02 -6.14 12.58
CA HIS A 86 4.71 -6.84 11.49
C HIS A 86 3.70 -7.37 10.48
N VAL A 87 3.91 -7.05 9.21
CA VAL A 87 3.17 -7.56 8.06
C VAL A 87 4.19 -7.97 7.00
N ASN A 88 4.20 -9.25 6.65
CA ASN A 88 5.15 -9.78 5.68
C ASN A 88 4.45 -10.77 4.74
N ILE A 89 5.05 -11.00 3.57
CA ILE A 89 4.69 -12.04 2.63
C ILE A 89 5.83 -13.05 2.50
N LYS A 90 5.49 -14.33 2.28
CA LYS A 90 6.50 -15.40 2.15
C LYS A 90 7.27 -15.34 0.81
N LYS A 91 6.80 -14.54 -0.15
CA LYS A 91 7.34 -14.49 -1.51
C LYS A 91 8.31 -13.32 -1.66
N ASN A 92 9.30 -13.52 -2.50
CA ASN A 92 10.26 -12.52 -2.94
C ASN A 92 9.58 -11.39 -3.71
N TRP A 93 9.78 -10.14 -3.28
CA TRP A 93 9.20 -8.94 -3.90
C TRP A 93 10.28 -7.87 -4.11
N SER A 94 10.02 -6.88 -4.96
CA SER A 94 11.01 -5.81 -5.27
C SER A 94 10.47 -4.41 -5.06
N ARG A 95 9.15 -4.24 -5.14
CA ARG A 95 8.49 -2.96 -4.93
C ARG A 95 7.28 -3.16 -4.04
N LEU A 96 6.99 -2.16 -3.23
CA LEU A 96 5.81 -2.11 -2.39
C LEU A 96 5.08 -0.79 -2.68
N ILE A 97 3.77 -0.87 -2.86
CA ILE A 97 2.89 0.30 -2.91
C ILE A 97 2.04 0.32 -1.66
N GLU A 98 2.10 1.40 -0.90
CA GLU A 98 1.18 1.66 0.22
C GLU A 98 0.09 2.61 -0.23
N ILE A 99 -1.16 2.14 -0.22
CA ILE A 99 -2.34 2.88 -0.68
C ILE A 99 -3.25 3.16 0.53
N PRO A 100 -3.28 4.41 1.04
CA PRO A 100 -4.20 4.80 2.11
C PRO A 100 -5.65 4.50 1.76
N ILE A 101 -6.41 3.91 2.68
CA ILE A 101 -7.86 3.73 2.51
C ILE A 101 -8.56 5.02 2.92
N ASN A 102 -8.89 5.83 1.92
CA ASN A 102 -9.54 7.14 2.09
C ASN A 102 -10.53 7.39 0.94
N LYS A 103 -11.15 8.58 0.93
CA LYS A 103 -12.13 8.93 -0.13
C LYS A 103 -11.48 9.01 -1.51
N LYS A 104 -10.26 9.55 -1.61
CA LYS A 104 -9.50 9.73 -2.86
C LYS A 104 -9.18 8.40 -3.54
N ASN A 105 -8.84 7.37 -2.75
CA ASN A 105 -8.43 6.07 -3.25
C ASN A 105 -9.58 5.05 -3.32
N LYS A 106 -10.83 5.43 -3.02
CA LYS A 106 -11.96 4.50 -2.89
C LYS A 106 -12.18 3.59 -4.09
N TYR A 107 -12.13 4.15 -5.29
CA TYR A 107 -12.30 3.37 -6.51
C TYR A 107 -11.14 2.40 -6.72
N LEU A 108 -9.90 2.85 -6.52
CA LEU A 108 -8.72 2.00 -6.64
C LEU A 108 -8.78 0.83 -5.66
N VAL A 109 -9.09 1.11 -4.39
CA VAL A 109 -9.26 0.09 -3.34
C VAL A 109 -10.35 -0.92 -3.72
N LYS A 110 -11.48 -0.46 -4.27
CA LYS A 110 -12.57 -1.33 -4.74
C LYS A 110 -12.15 -2.27 -5.88
N PHE A 111 -11.23 -1.84 -6.73
CA PHE A 111 -10.74 -2.68 -7.83
C PHE A 111 -9.61 -3.64 -7.42
N LEU A 112 -8.91 -3.33 -6.33
CA LEU A 112 -7.81 -4.14 -5.82
C LEU A 112 -8.26 -5.23 -4.85
N LEU A 113 -9.27 -4.94 -4.03
CA LEU A 113 -9.82 -5.88 -3.05
C LEU A 113 -11.06 -6.57 -3.61
N ASP A 114 -11.24 -7.84 -3.25
CA ASP A 114 -12.51 -8.52 -3.47
C ASP A 114 -13.62 -7.91 -2.58
N LYS A 115 -14.89 -8.02 -3.01
CA LYS A 115 -16.05 -7.41 -2.32
C LYS A 115 -16.06 -7.60 -0.78
N PRO A 116 -15.77 -8.80 -0.22
CA PRO A 116 -15.79 -9.00 1.23
C PRO A 116 -14.69 -8.20 1.95
N GLU A 117 -13.49 -8.18 1.41
CA GLU A 117 -12.33 -7.47 1.96
C GLU A 117 -12.52 -5.94 1.86
N PHE A 118 -13.09 -5.48 0.75
CA PHE A 118 -13.49 -4.09 0.57
C PHE A 118 -14.49 -3.63 1.64
N ASN A 119 -15.54 -4.41 1.88
CA ASN A 119 -16.56 -4.06 2.87
C ASN A 119 -15.97 -4.02 4.29
N LYS A 120 -15.10 -4.97 4.63
CA LYS A 120 -14.38 -4.99 5.92
C LYS A 120 -13.47 -3.77 6.09
N ALA A 121 -12.73 -3.40 5.05
CA ALA A 121 -11.84 -2.25 5.05
C ALA A 121 -12.58 -0.92 5.30
N TYR A 122 -13.74 -0.74 4.66
CA TYR A 122 -14.55 0.46 4.84
C TYR A 122 -15.44 0.41 6.09
N SER A 123 -15.82 -0.76 6.61
CA SER A 123 -16.57 -0.83 7.88
C SER A 123 -15.68 -0.56 9.10
N THR A 124 -14.41 -0.99 9.09
CA THR A 124 -13.44 -0.66 10.16
C THR A 124 -12.91 0.77 10.08
N GLY A 125 -12.89 1.39 8.89
CA GLY A 125 -12.53 2.80 8.71
C GLY A 125 -13.61 3.80 9.13
N ILE A 126 -14.88 3.37 9.25
CA ILE A 126 -16.04 4.19 9.64
C ILE A 126 -16.44 3.86 11.09
N ARG A 127 -15.49 3.80 12.02
CA ARG A 127 -15.84 4.14 13.41
C ARG A 127 -15.76 5.65 13.52
N LYS A 128 -16.93 6.26 13.69
CA LYS A 128 -17.14 7.66 14.07
C LYS A 128 -16.11 8.04 15.14
N VAL A 129 -15.24 8.98 14.80
CA VAL A 129 -14.76 9.95 15.77
C VAL A 129 -15.42 11.25 15.35
#